data_AF-A0A9X7Y186-F1
#
_entry.id   AF-A0A9X7Y186-F1
#
_cell.length_a   1.000
_cell.length_b   1.000
_cell.length_c   1.000
_cell.angle_alpha   90.00
_cell.angle_beta   90.00
_cell.angle_gamma   90.00
#
_symmetry.space_group_name_H-M   'P 1'
#
loop_
_entity.id
_entity.type
_entity.pdbx_description
1 polymer ?
#
loop_
_entity_poly.entity_id
_entity_poly.type
_entity_poly.pdbx_seq_one_letter_code
_entity_poly.pdbx_strand_id
1 'polypeptide(L)'
;MIRELIRKFGIVIFSLGVILSLFSIYDLLLLPFSFLFSIVGYLALLLIYRDYKKALVEAFKVPLIIILIFIAVYISIHKFHYFYEIDAGILGTIVYLIFRLRWSICKETNCKIIIKSTKRSRDYLECKNLVRFAECFAKADEEFLFVQTISKMKKSELEKISNADLPAKYYYLLSQFYLDKRAELLMRACKDGYRQACSEWKPTMWRGQEINGYKIVDFISEGGLSYVLKGEKKGVFYAIKIPKINPTSFTTKNIKEMLLDIKNEESVLVQISEKSDNIVRIYAVHFDEPDIYAILRGDILTYIKNPPHIVLEYMSGGSANDYDFTNPRWRKVVYLIIAKIASALEVIHNNGYVHSDVKPHNILFTSTLPKKSEEALKGLLNGRIKVKLSDLGSAVKVGEKAFQLTPEYASIEHVKSTVLGGISPSDDIYSLGATTFKLLTGKVLNSPQMLQVYNDFFSTLNVSLLDSKLYTTRDFTPLRNVEPDVANFIIYMTSPGKRPNVSEVFRFFYSKVF
;
A
#
# COMPACT_ATOMS: atom_id res chain seq x y z
N MET A 1 -5.34 72.88 36.42
CA MET A 1 -4.99 71.49 36.04
C MET A 1 -3.50 71.28 35.77
N ILE A 2 -2.89 71.80 34.69
CA ILE A 2 -1.44 71.59 34.42
C ILE A 2 -0.54 72.20 35.52
N ARG A 3 -0.83 73.41 36.00
CA ARG A 3 -0.11 74.03 37.13
C ARG A 3 -0.22 73.26 38.44
N GLU A 4 -1.33 72.57 38.66
CA GLU A 4 -1.57 71.78 39.87
C GLU A 4 -0.88 70.41 39.80
N LEU A 5 -0.79 69.86 38.59
CA LEU A 5 0.02 68.69 38.25
C LEU A 5 1.52 68.97 38.48
N ILE A 6 2.01 70.11 37.99
CA ILE A 6 3.40 70.55 38.15
C ILE A 6 3.73 70.84 39.62
N ARG A 7 2.80 71.43 40.39
CA ARG A 7 2.99 71.65 41.84
C ARG A 7 3.09 70.35 42.62
N LYS A 8 2.25 69.36 42.29
CA LYS A 8 2.29 68.02 42.92
C LYS A 8 3.52 67.23 42.51
N PHE A 9 3.95 67.30 41.25
CA PHE A 9 5.21 66.71 40.79
C PHE A 9 6.44 67.36 41.42
N GLY A 10 6.45 68.70 41.55
CA GLY A 10 7.55 69.45 42.17
C GLY A 10 7.73 69.13 43.65
N ILE A 11 6.65 68.97 44.42
CA ILE A 11 6.71 68.56 45.83
C ILE A 11 7.26 67.14 45.94
N VAL A 12 6.82 66.21 45.09
CA VAL A 12 7.29 64.81 45.10
C VAL A 12 8.77 64.72 44.73
N ILE A 13 9.22 65.46 43.71
CA ILE A 13 10.63 65.49 43.30
C ILE A 13 11.52 66.14 44.37
N PHE A 14 11.05 67.21 45.02
CA PHE A 14 11.77 67.86 46.11
C PHE A 14 11.88 66.97 47.36
N SER A 15 10.81 66.28 47.74
CA SER A 15 10.82 65.29 48.83
C SER A 15 11.75 64.12 48.53
N LEU A 16 11.79 63.64 47.28
CA LEU A 16 12.74 62.61 46.84
C LEU A 16 14.19 63.10 46.88
N GLY A 17 14.44 64.36 46.51
CA GLY A 17 15.78 64.97 46.56
C GLY A 17 16.32 65.13 47.98
N VAL A 18 15.47 65.48 48.95
CA VAL A 18 15.84 65.58 50.38
C VAL A 18 16.11 64.21 51.01
N ILE A 19 15.37 63.19 50.58
CA ILE A 19 15.62 61.81 51.01
C ILE A 19 16.96 61.34 50.43
N LEU A 20 17.23 61.58 49.15
CA LEU A 20 18.50 61.21 48.50
C LEU A 20 19.73 61.90 49.13
N SER A 21 19.61 63.15 49.60
CA SER A 21 20.72 63.86 50.27
C SER A 21 20.96 63.40 51.70
N LEU A 22 19.94 62.96 52.44
CA LEU A 22 20.10 62.36 53.77
C LEU A 22 20.72 60.96 53.71
N PHE A 23 20.56 60.23 52.60
CA PHE A 23 21.13 58.89 52.40
C PHE A 23 22.60 58.90 51.90
N SER A 24 23.14 60.06 51.51
CA SER A 24 24.56 60.22 51.14
C SER A 24 25.54 60.17 52.33
N ILE A 25 25.05 60.08 53.57
CA ILE A 25 25.86 60.23 54.79
C ILE A 25 26.13 58.88 55.49
N TYR A 26 25.47 57.78 55.09
CA TYR A 26 25.71 56.46 55.67
C TYR A 26 25.96 55.41 54.59
N ASP A 27 27.25 55.11 54.35
CA ASP A 27 27.69 53.94 53.60
C ASP A 27 27.32 52.66 54.35
N LEU A 28 26.18 52.05 54.02
CA LEU A 28 25.87 50.68 54.45
C LEU A 28 24.85 49.97 53.52
N LEU A 29 25.34 48.91 52.85
CA LEU A 29 24.65 47.74 52.29
C LEU A 29 23.54 47.91 51.21
N LEU A 30 23.87 47.40 50.02
CA LEU A 30 23.05 47.25 48.81
C LEU A 30 21.98 46.14 48.91
N LEU A 31 20.69 46.51 48.74
CA LEU A 31 19.48 45.78 48.24
C LEU A 31 18.22 46.21 49.02
N PRO A 32 17.02 46.44 48.41
CA PRO A 32 16.68 46.78 47.03
C PRO A 32 15.81 48.07 46.94
N PHE A 33 16.40 49.20 46.54
CA PHE A 33 15.63 50.43 46.29
C PHE A 33 14.84 50.41 44.97
N SER A 34 15.18 49.51 44.03
CA SER A 34 14.50 49.37 42.73
C SER A 34 13.06 48.82 42.84
N PHE A 35 12.75 48.06 43.88
CA PHE A 35 11.43 47.47 44.09
C PHE A 35 10.41 48.52 44.55
N LEU A 36 10.83 49.46 45.40
CA LEU A 36 9.97 50.54 45.90
C LEU A 36 9.64 51.56 44.81
N PHE A 37 10.64 51.92 43.98
CA PHE A 37 10.44 52.81 42.82
C PHE A 37 9.49 52.22 41.76
N SER A 38 9.56 50.92 41.54
CA SER A 38 8.71 50.21 40.57
C SER A 38 7.25 50.14 41.03
N ILE A 39 7.01 49.94 42.34
CA ILE A 39 5.66 49.88 42.91
C ILE A 39 5.01 51.27 42.94
N VAL A 40 5.76 52.31 43.32
CA VAL A 40 5.26 53.70 43.34
C VAL A 40 5.01 54.22 41.92
N GLY A 41 5.90 53.89 40.96
CA GLY A 41 5.70 54.21 39.55
C GLY A 41 4.51 53.48 38.92
N TYR A 42 4.31 52.21 39.27
CA TYR A 42 3.18 51.39 38.79
C TYR A 42 1.83 51.87 39.35
N LEU A 43 1.78 52.25 40.64
CA LEU A 43 0.58 52.84 41.26
C LEU A 43 0.25 54.23 40.70
N ALA A 44 1.26 55.05 40.40
CA ALA A 44 1.07 56.33 39.72
C ALA A 44 0.56 56.14 38.28
N LEU A 45 1.07 55.15 37.55
CA LEU A 45 0.60 54.79 36.21
C LEU A 45 -0.83 54.24 36.21
N LEU A 46 -1.22 53.45 37.21
CA LEU A 46 -2.60 52.95 37.35
C LEU A 46 -3.60 54.07 37.66
N LEU A 47 -3.22 55.06 38.47
CA LEU A 47 -4.05 56.23 38.76
C LEU A 47 -4.21 57.13 37.52
N ILE A 48 -3.16 57.28 36.71
CA ILE A 48 -3.21 58.05 35.45
C ILE A 48 -3.98 57.29 34.35
N TYR A 49 -3.85 55.97 34.29
CA TYR A 49 -4.52 55.11 33.31
C TYR A 49 -6.04 55.03 33.53
N ARG A 50 -6.50 55.17 34.77
CA ARG A 50 -7.94 55.15 35.10
C ARG A 50 -8.72 56.32 34.48
N ASP A 51 -8.07 57.48 34.30
CA ASP A 51 -8.75 58.72 33.93
C ASP A 51 -8.59 59.12 32.44
N TYR A 52 -7.63 58.56 31.67
CA TYR A 52 -7.35 59.00 30.29
C TYR A 52 -7.17 57.84 29.28
N LYS A 53 -8.29 57.22 28.89
CA LYS A 53 -8.34 55.94 28.14
C LYS A 53 -8.04 56.00 26.63
N LYS A 54 -7.82 57.17 26.00
CA LYS A 54 -7.68 57.27 24.52
C LYS A 54 -6.49 58.08 23.98
N ALA A 55 -5.80 58.91 24.77
CA ALA A 55 -4.74 59.78 24.26
C ALA A 55 -3.31 59.19 24.32
N LEU A 56 -3.09 58.08 25.04
CA LEU A 56 -1.74 57.55 25.27
C LEU A 56 -1.20 56.67 24.12
N VAL A 57 -2.05 56.09 23.27
CA VAL A 57 -1.60 55.08 22.28
C VAL A 57 -0.82 55.70 21.11
N GLU A 58 -1.07 56.96 20.78
CA GLU A 58 -0.36 57.67 19.69
C GLU A 58 0.99 58.25 20.15
N ALA A 59 1.11 58.70 21.42
CA ALA A 59 2.36 59.28 21.94
C ALA A 59 3.49 58.26 22.15
N PHE A 60 3.17 56.96 22.27
CA PHE A 60 4.13 55.88 22.54
C PHE A 60 4.63 55.12 21.30
N LYS A 61 4.13 55.45 20.09
CA LYS A 61 4.64 54.86 18.83
C LYS A 61 6.05 55.35 18.49
N VAL A 62 6.33 56.63 18.75
CA VAL A 62 7.62 57.27 18.41
C VAL A 62 8.79 56.75 19.28
N PRO A 63 8.65 56.63 20.63
CA PRO A 63 9.71 56.05 21.46
C PRO A 63 10.00 54.57 21.14
N LEU A 64 8.97 53.78 20.84
CA LEU A 64 9.12 52.36 20.55
C LEU A 64 9.89 52.10 19.25
N ILE A 65 9.65 52.93 18.22
CA ILE A 65 10.37 52.85 16.94
C ILE A 65 11.83 53.29 17.12
N ILE A 66 12.10 54.33 17.92
CA ILE A 66 13.48 54.77 18.24
C ILE A 66 14.24 53.68 19.01
N ILE A 67 13.60 53.00 19.95
CA ILE A 67 14.19 51.88 20.70
C ILE A 67 14.51 50.70 19.76
N LEU A 68 13.62 50.37 18.82
CA LEU A 68 13.85 49.29 17.85
C LEU A 68 14.97 49.62 16.86
N ILE A 69 15.12 50.89 16.45
CA ILE A 69 16.22 51.35 15.60
C ILE A 69 17.55 51.30 16.37
N PHE A 70 17.58 51.71 17.65
CA PHE A 70 18.78 51.59 18.49
C PHE A 70 19.20 50.13 18.68
N ILE A 71 18.25 49.21 18.88
CA ILE A 71 18.52 47.78 19.00
C ILE A 71 19.08 47.21 17.68
N ALA A 72 18.54 47.61 16.52
CA ALA A 72 19.03 47.16 15.22
C ALA A 72 20.44 47.67 14.90
N VAL A 73 20.74 48.94 15.22
CA VAL A 73 22.07 49.55 15.05
C VAL A 73 23.08 48.92 16.02
N TYR A 74 22.69 48.66 17.27
CA TYR A 74 23.54 48.01 18.27
C TYR A 74 23.91 46.57 17.89
N ILE A 75 22.94 45.79 17.36
CA ILE A 75 23.18 44.43 16.89
C ILE A 75 24.06 44.40 15.63
N SER A 76 23.96 45.41 14.75
CA SER A 76 24.76 45.48 13.53
C SER A 76 26.21 45.90 13.75
N ILE A 77 26.51 46.61 14.84
CA ILE A 77 27.87 47.09 15.19
C ILE A 77 28.66 46.04 15.98
N HIS A 78 28.00 45.25 16.84
CA HIS A 78 28.66 44.27 17.69
C HIS A 78 28.45 42.82 17.20
N LYS A 79 29.29 42.39 16.26
CA LYS A 79 29.44 40.97 15.90
C LYS A 79 29.94 40.17 17.10
N PHE A 80 29.09 39.23 17.57
CA PHE A 80 29.36 38.07 18.44
C PHE A 80 30.62 38.13 19.34
N HIS A 81 30.42 38.38 20.63
CA HIS A 81 30.81 37.45 21.70
C HIS A 81 30.38 37.98 23.09
N TYR A 82 30.04 37.03 23.96
CA TYR A 82 29.66 37.15 25.39
C TYR A 82 28.22 37.55 25.73
N PHE A 83 27.46 36.49 26.06
CA PHE A 83 26.40 36.49 27.06
C PHE A 83 26.97 36.97 28.41
N TYR A 84 26.31 37.92 29.06
CA TYR A 84 25.70 37.83 30.40
C TYR A 84 25.32 39.26 30.85
N GLU A 85 24.19 39.38 31.55
CA GLU A 85 23.73 40.61 32.24
C GLU A 85 23.14 41.74 31.37
N ILE A 86 22.02 41.47 30.70
CA ILE A 86 21.01 42.52 30.47
C ILE A 86 19.72 42.12 31.21
N ASP A 87 19.32 43.00 32.11
CA ASP A 87 18.23 42.96 33.09
C ASP A 87 17.00 42.11 32.73
N ALA A 88 16.84 41.05 33.52
CA ALA A 88 15.81 40.02 33.49
C ALA A 88 14.44 40.44 34.06
N GLY A 89 14.12 41.73 34.10
CA GLY A 89 12.88 42.23 34.74
C GLY A 89 11.62 41.94 33.93
N ILE A 90 11.42 42.66 32.82
CA ILE A 90 10.17 42.55 32.03
C ILE A 90 10.28 41.42 31.01
N LEU A 91 11.38 41.36 30.25
CA LEU A 91 11.57 40.29 29.26
C LEU A 91 11.72 38.92 29.95
N GLY A 92 12.45 38.86 31.07
CA GLY A 92 12.57 37.65 31.90
C GLY A 92 11.24 37.20 32.50
N THR A 93 10.41 38.13 33.00
CA THR A 93 9.07 37.79 33.53
C THR A 93 8.10 37.37 32.44
N ILE A 94 8.12 38.02 31.27
CA ILE A 94 7.29 37.63 30.11
C ILE A 94 7.71 36.25 29.60
N VAL A 95 9.00 36.01 29.43
CA VAL A 95 9.55 34.70 29.05
C VAL A 95 9.18 33.65 30.11
N TYR A 96 9.34 33.94 31.40
CA TYR A 96 8.95 33.05 32.50
C TYR A 96 7.44 32.75 32.49
N LEU A 97 6.58 33.74 32.26
CA LEU A 97 5.12 33.54 32.16
C LEU A 97 4.74 32.72 30.94
N ILE A 98 5.36 32.96 29.78
CA ILE A 98 5.17 32.15 28.55
C ILE A 98 5.62 30.71 28.81
N PHE A 99 6.82 30.50 29.37
CA PHE A 99 7.33 29.17 29.72
C PHE A 99 6.44 28.46 30.76
N ARG A 100 5.94 29.18 31.77
CA ARG A 100 5.06 28.62 32.81
C ARG A 100 3.69 28.25 32.26
N LEU A 101 3.10 29.09 31.41
CA LEU A 101 1.83 28.79 30.73
C LEU A 101 1.99 27.60 29.77
N ARG A 102 3.09 27.58 28.99
CA ARG A 102 3.45 26.48 28.11
C ARG A 102 3.58 25.16 28.88
N TRP A 103 4.33 25.16 29.97
CA TRP A 103 4.55 23.98 30.82
C TRP A 103 3.25 23.51 31.50
N SER A 104 2.37 24.43 31.87
CA SER A 104 1.04 24.14 32.43
C SER A 104 0.16 23.41 31.41
N ILE A 105 0.09 23.92 30.17
CA ILE A 105 -0.67 23.28 29.09
C ILE A 105 -0.11 21.88 28.79
N CYS A 106 1.21 21.70 28.75
CA CYS A 106 1.82 20.39 28.48
C CYS A 106 1.49 19.30 29.51
N LYS A 107 1.06 19.67 30.71
CA LYS A 107 0.64 18.74 31.78
C LYS A 107 -0.87 18.54 31.86
N GLU A 108 -1.65 19.29 31.08
CA GLU A 108 -3.09 19.21 31.10
C GLU A 108 -3.59 17.88 30.50
N THR A 109 -4.64 17.33 31.09
CA THR A 109 -5.25 16.05 30.67
C THR A 109 -6.73 16.18 30.32
N ASN A 110 -7.36 17.30 30.71
CA ASN A 110 -8.74 17.62 30.42
C ASN A 110 -8.89 18.17 28.99
N CYS A 111 -9.58 17.43 28.12
CA CYS A 111 -9.76 17.81 26.72
C CYS A 111 -10.40 19.19 26.52
N LYS A 112 -11.35 19.60 27.37
CA LYS A 112 -11.99 20.93 27.26
C LYS A 112 -11.00 22.06 27.47
N ILE A 113 -10.07 21.90 28.42
CA ILE A 113 -9.04 22.89 28.73
C ILE A 113 -7.98 22.91 27.64
N ILE A 114 -7.56 21.73 27.15
CA ILE A 114 -6.64 21.59 26.03
C ILE A 114 -7.17 22.36 24.82
N ILE A 115 -8.37 22.05 24.35
CA ILE A 115 -8.95 22.67 23.15
C ILE A 115 -9.09 24.19 23.30
N LYS A 116 -9.58 24.66 24.45
CA LYS A 116 -9.76 26.09 24.71
C LYS A 116 -8.43 26.85 24.73
N SER A 117 -7.39 26.23 25.29
CA SER A 117 -6.06 26.83 25.42
C SER A 117 -5.31 26.84 24.08
N THR A 118 -5.42 25.77 23.30
CA THR A 118 -4.70 25.63 22.02
C THR A 118 -5.29 26.46 20.89
N LYS A 119 -6.59 26.81 20.95
CA LYS A 119 -7.19 27.81 20.05
C LYS A 119 -6.62 29.22 20.24
N ARG A 120 -5.99 29.50 21.39
CA ARG A 120 -5.42 30.82 21.73
C ARG A 120 -3.90 30.90 21.54
N SER A 121 -3.19 29.78 21.61
CA SER A 121 -1.74 29.68 21.35
C SER A 121 -1.35 28.30 20.81
N ARG A 122 -0.38 28.25 19.89
CA ARG A 122 0.17 27.02 19.28
C ARG A 122 1.38 26.44 20.01
N ASP A 123 1.71 26.94 21.21
CA ASP A 123 2.93 26.56 21.97
C ASP A 123 2.99 25.09 22.42
N TYR A 124 1.90 24.33 22.23
CA TYR A 124 1.75 22.95 22.68
C TYR A 124 2.50 21.91 21.82
N LEU A 125 2.97 22.27 20.62
CA LEU A 125 3.61 21.31 19.70
C LEU A 125 4.98 20.80 20.20
N GLU A 126 5.61 21.47 21.16
CA GLU A 126 6.83 21.00 21.82
C GLU A 126 6.54 20.21 23.11
N CYS A 127 5.27 20.00 23.47
CA CYS A 127 4.90 19.19 24.62
C CYS A 127 5.25 17.71 24.36
N LYS A 128 5.68 16.99 25.40
CA LYS A 128 5.97 15.55 25.32
C LYS A 128 4.73 14.64 25.25
N ASN A 129 3.52 15.19 25.40
CA ASN A 129 2.27 14.44 25.48
C ASN A 129 1.36 14.66 24.26
N LEU A 130 1.92 14.72 23.06
CA LEU A 130 1.14 15.01 21.84
C LEU A 130 0.02 13.99 21.59
N VAL A 131 0.19 12.73 22.02
CA VAL A 131 -0.82 11.67 21.87
C VAL A 131 -2.14 12.08 22.51
N ARG A 132 -2.10 12.59 23.75
CA ARG A 132 -3.30 13.03 24.45
C ARG A 132 -3.98 14.21 23.78
N PHE A 133 -3.20 15.14 23.24
CA PHE A 133 -3.73 16.28 22.50
C PHE A 133 -4.47 15.82 21.25
N ALA A 134 -3.86 14.91 20.48
CA ALA A 134 -4.49 14.34 19.29
C ALA A 134 -5.79 13.59 19.62
N GLU A 135 -5.82 12.77 20.68
CA GLU A 135 -7.07 12.11 21.12
C GLU A 135 -8.18 13.12 21.43
N CYS A 136 -7.85 14.18 22.16
CA CYS A 136 -8.80 15.22 22.51
C CYS A 136 -9.31 15.99 21.28
N PHE A 137 -8.44 16.29 20.32
CA PHE A 137 -8.82 16.95 19.08
C PHE A 137 -9.71 16.06 18.21
N ALA A 138 -9.38 14.78 18.08
CA ALA A 138 -10.21 13.83 17.34
C ALA A 138 -11.62 13.70 17.95
N LYS A 139 -11.71 13.57 19.28
CA LYS A 139 -13.00 13.45 20.00
C LYS A 139 -13.86 14.71 19.95
N ALA A 140 -13.25 15.88 19.78
CA ALA A 140 -13.94 17.16 19.66
C ALA A 140 -14.13 17.63 18.21
N ASP A 141 -13.82 16.77 17.24
CA ASP A 141 -13.84 17.04 15.81
C ASP A 141 -12.99 18.25 15.35
N GLU A 142 -11.86 18.50 15.99
CA GLU A 142 -10.93 19.58 15.67
C GLU A 142 -9.85 19.11 14.65
N GLU A 143 -10.25 18.94 13.40
CA GLU A 143 -9.43 18.36 12.32
C GLU A 143 -8.08 19.07 12.11
N PHE A 144 -8.08 20.40 11.99
CA PHE A 144 -6.86 21.17 11.75
C PHE A 144 -5.83 20.97 12.87
N LEU A 145 -6.29 21.00 14.13
CA LEU A 145 -5.42 20.81 15.30
C LEU A 145 -4.91 19.37 15.37
N PHE A 146 -5.75 18.39 15.05
CA PHE A 146 -5.34 17.00 14.96
C PHE A 146 -4.21 16.80 13.94
N VAL A 147 -4.42 17.26 12.69
CA VAL A 147 -3.44 17.15 11.60
C VAL A 147 -2.13 17.85 11.96
N GLN A 148 -2.21 19.05 12.52
CA GLN A 148 -1.04 19.80 12.97
C GLN A 148 -0.26 19.02 14.06
N THR A 149 -0.97 18.39 14.99
CA THR A 149 -0.37 17.61 16.08
C THR A 149 0.34 16.36 15.54
N ILE A 150 -0.35 15.54 14.73
CA ILE A 150 0.23 14.30 14.19
C ILE A 150 1.41 14.56 13.25
N SER A 151 1.44 15.72 12.56
CA SER A 151 2.57 16.12 11.71
C SER A 151 3.88 16.33 12.48
N LYS A 152 3.81 16.50 13.81
CA LYS A 152 4.97 16.69 14.69
C LYS A 152 5.30 15.47 15.55
N MET A 153 4.46 14.44 15.51
CA MET A 153 4.66 13.23 16.30
C MET A 153 5.81 12.38 15.76
N LYS A 154 6.52 11.72 16.67
CA LYS A 154 7.46 10.66 16.32
C LYS A 154 6.71 9.36 16.05
N LYS A 155 7.37 8.41 15.37
CA LYS A 155 6.80 7.09 15.06
C LYS A 155 6.21 6.36 16.28
N SER A 156 6.86 6.45 17.44
CA SER A 156 6.36 5.83 18.69
C SER A 156 5.09 6.48 19.24
N GLU A 157 4.83 7.75 18.93
CA GLU A 157 3.60 8.45 19.30
C GLU A 157 2.49 8.16 18.29
N LEU A 158 2.82 8.12 16.99
CA LEU A 158 1.91 7.69 15.92
C LEU A 158 1.40 6.25 16.15
N GLU A 159 2.26 5.37 16.65
CA GLU A 159 1.88 4.00 17.04
C GLU A 159 0.95 3.97 18.26
N LYS A 160 1.07 4.92 19.20
CA LYS A 160 0.14 4.98 20.35
C LYS A 160 -1.23 5.48 19.92
N ILE A 161 -1.28 6.56 19.14
CA ILE A 161 -2.54 7.16 18.69
C ILE A 161 -3.27 6.26 17.68
N SER A 162 -2.57 5.44 16.89
CA SER A 162 -3.20 4.47 15.97
C SER A 162 -4.01 3.39 16.69
N ASN A 163 -3.60 3.05 17.91
CA ASN A 163 -4.28 2.08 18.77
C ASN A 163 -5.38 2.71 19.65
N ALA A 164 -5.47 4.05 19.69
CA ALA A 164 -6.52 4.75 20.41
C ALA A 164 -7.89 4.59 19.74
N ASP A 165 -8.96 4.82 20.49
CA ASP A 165 -10.33 4.88 19.99
C ASP A 165 -10.60 6.27 19.39
N LEU A 166 -10.63 6.34 18.06
CA LEU A 166 -10.80 7.55 17.27
C LEU A 166 -12.01 7.42 16.34
N PRO A 167 -12.71 8.51 16.00
CA PRO A 167 -13.72 8.46 14.95
C PRO A 167 -13.10 8.12 13.59
N ALA A 168 -13.88 7.47 12.71
CA ALA A 168 -13.43 6.92 11.41
C ALA A 168 -12.58 7.89 10.56
N LYS A 169 -13.00 9.16 10.45
CA LYS A 169 -12.29 10.23 9.72
C LYS A 169 -10.84 10.40 10.20
N TYR A 170 -10.60 10.26 11.49
CA TYR A 170 -9.29 10.50 12.09
C TYR A 170 -8.31 9.35 11.86
N TYR A 171 -8.79 8.12 11.69
CA TYR A 171 -7.95 7.04 11.16
C TYR A 171 -7.53 7.32 9.71
N TYR A 172 -8.46 7.82 8.88
CA TYR A 172 -8.12 8.24 7.51
C TYR A 172 -7.07 9.36 7.49
N LEU A 173 -7.25 10.41 8.29
CA LEU A 173 -6.26 11.49 8.39
C LEU A 173 -4.91 10.98 8.89
N LEU A 174 -4.90 10.16 9.93
CA LEU A 174 -3.69 9.55 10.47
C LEU A 174 -2.96 8.70 9.41
N SER A 175 -3.70 8.00 8.55
CA SER A 175 -3.13 7.17 7.48
C SER A 175 -2.33 7.96 6.43
N GLN A 176 -2.56 9.29 6.34
CA GLN A 176 -1.79 10.19 5.48
C GLN A 176 -0.41 10.53 6.06
N PHE A 177 -0.22 10.38 7.37
CA PHE A 177 1.02 10.70 8.07
C PHE A 177 1.76 9.46 8.56
N TYR A 178 1.04 8.39 8.93
CA TYR A 178 1.63 7.15 9.41
C TYR A 178 1.63 6.05 8.33
N LEU A 179 2.56 6.18 7.39
CA LEU A 179 2.62 5.31 6.20
C LEU A 179 2.83 3.82 6.53
N ASP A 180 3.57 3.50 7.60
CA ASP A 180 3.84 2.11 8.00
C ASP A 180 2.55 1.32 8.33
N LYS A 181 1.53 2.00 8.86
CA LYS A 181 0.21 1.43 9.18
C LYS A 181 -0.91 1.96 8.27
N ARG A 182 -0.57 2.58 7.13
CA ARG A 182 -1.57 3.21 6.26
C ARG A 182 -2.71 2.26 5.90
N ALA A 183 -2.37 1.04 5.46
CA ALA A 183 -3.37 0.07 5.03
C ALA A 183 -4.32 -0.36 6.16
N GLU A 184 -3.78 -0.57 7.36
CA GLU A 184 -4.56 -0.91 8.57
C GLU A 184 -5.50 0.24 8.96
N LEU A 185 -4.98 1.48 8.95
CA LEU A 185 -5.74 2.68 9.29
C LEU A 185 -6.85 2.99 8.28
N LEU A 186 -6.56 2.87 6.98
CA LEU A 186 -7.56 2.98 5.92
C LEU A 186 -8.64 1.91 6.07
N MET A 187 -8.25 0.68 6.42
CA MET A 187 -9.18 -0.42 6.61
C MET A 187 -10.12 -0.13 7.78
N ARG A 188 -9.57 0.32 8.91
CA ARG A 188 -10.36 0.71 10.08
C ARG A 188 -11.33 1.84 9.75
N ALA A 189 -10.84 2.93 9.16
CA ALA A 189 -11.67 4.05 8.72
C ALA A 189 -12.81 3.62 7.78
N CYS A 190 -12.50 2.76 6.79
CA CYS A 190 -13.46 2.24 5.84
C CYS A 190 -14.52 1.36 6.53
N LYS A 191 -14.10 0.46 7.42
CA LYS A 191 -15.00 -0.41 8.20
C LYS A 191 -15.95 0.37 9.09
N ASP A 192 -15.50 1.48 9.63
CA ASP A 192 -16.26 2.42 10.47
C ASP A 192 -17.12 3.40 9.64
N GLY A 193 -17.20 3.21 8.31
CA GLY A 193 -18.14 3.91 7.43
C GLY A 193 -17.58 5.15 6.71
N TYR A 194 -16.28 5.46 6.85
CA TYR A 194 -15.66 6.59 6.16
C TYR A 194 -15.35 6.24 4.70
N ARG A 195 -16.32 6.52 3.80
CA ARG A 195 -16.29 6.11 2.38
C ARG A 195 -15.02 6.54 1.62
N GLN A 196 -14.45 7.70 1.93
CA GLN A 196 -13.22 8.17 1.26
C GLN A 196 -12.02 7.25 1.53
N ALA A 197 -11.96 6.60 2.71
CA ALA A 197 -10.94 5.58 2.96
C ALA A 197 -11.15 4.32 2.11
N CYS A 198 -12.42 3.96 1.85
CA CYS A 198 -12.74 2.84 0.98
C CYS A 198 -12.42 3.10 -0.50
N SER A 199 -12.50 4.34 -0.97
CA SER A 199 -12.11 4.66 -2.35
C SER A 199 -10.60 4.57 -2.60
N GLU A 200 -9.79 4.65 -1.54
CA GLU A 200 -8.33 4.49 -1.61
C GLU A 200 -7.86 3.05 -1.36
N TRP A 201 -8.76 2.07 -1.45
CA TRP A 201 -8.42 0.72 -1.01
C TRP A 201 -7.28 0.11 -1.83
N LYS A 202 -6.48 -0.75 -1.17
CA LYS A 202 -5.41 -1.54 -1.79
C LYS A 202 -5.42 -2.98 -1.28
N PRO A 203 -4.94 -3.96 -2.06
CA PRO A 203 -4.87 -5.38 -1.66
C PRO A 203 -4.17 -5.61 -0.32
N THR A 204 -3.17 -4.78 0.00
CA THR A 204 -2.43 -4.84 1.27
C THR A 204 -3.30 -4.56 2.50
N MET A 205 -4.48 -3.97 2.34
CA MET A 205 -5.42 -3.73 3.43
C MET A 205 -6.01 -5.04 3.98
N TRP A 206 -6.07 -6.11 3.20
CA TRP A 206 -6.50 -7.41 3.71
C TRP A 206 -5.48 -8.02 4.69
N ARG A 207 -4.23 -7.55 4.73
CA ARG A 207 -3.24 -8.07 5.68
C ARG A 207 -3.74 -7.88 7.12
N GLY A 208 -3.68 -8.96 7.90
CA GLY A 208 -4.17 -9.01 9.28
C GLY A 208 -5.69 -9.16 9.41
N GLN A 209 -6.45 -9.09 8.31
CA GLN A 209 -7.89 -9.33 8.32
C GLN A 209 -8.19 -10.83 8.32
N GLU A 210 -9.42 -11.17 8.67
CA GLU A 210 -9.96 -12.51 8.52
C GLU A 210 -10.97 -12.52 7.37
N ILE A 211 -10.85 -13.50 6.49
CA ILE A 211 -11.77 -13.75 5.37
C ILE A 211 -12.24 -15.20 5.51
N ASN A 212 -13.53 -15.44 5.76
CA ASN A 212 -14.14 -16.78 5.92
C ASN A 212 -13.35 -17.75 6.83
N GLY A 213 -12.83 -17.26 7.96
CA GLY A 213 -12.05 -18.04 8.91
C GLY A 213 -10.57 -18.24 8.53
N TYR A 214 -10.08 -17.56 7.48
CA TYR A 214 -8.67 -17.52 7.10
C TYR A 214 -8.07 -16.18 7.52
N LYS A 215 -7.08 -16.21 8.40
CA LYS A 215 -6.31 -15.02 8.78
C LYS A 215 -5.34 -14.69 7.66
N ILE A 216 -5.48 -13.53 7.04
CA ILE A 216 -4.58 -13.10 5.97
C ILE A 216 -3.25 -12.65 6.56
N VAL A 217 -2.20 -13.38 6.21
CA VAL A 217 -0.84 -13.16 6.67
C VAL A 217 -0.12 -12.19 5.75
N ASP A 218 -0.29 -12.34 4.44
CA ASP A 218 0.41 -11.49 3.48
C ASP A 218 -0.31 -11.38 2.13
N PHE A 219 0.10 -10.40 1.34
CA PHE A 219 -0.22 -10.29 -0.08
C PHE A 219 0.88 -10.99 -0.89
N ILE A 220 0.51 -11.93 -1.76
CA ILE A 220 1.46 -12.72 -2.55
C ILE A 220 1.70 -12.04 -3.91
N SER A 221 0.63 -11.80 -4.67
CA SER A 221 0.75 -11.29 -6.03
C SER A 221 -0.54 -10.63 -6.53
N GLU A 222 -0.38 -9.79 -7.54
CA GLU A 222 -1.46 -9.20 -8.32
C GLU A 222 -1.31 -9.67 -9.76
N GLY A 223 -2.30 -10.41 -10.24
CA GLY A 223 -2.43 -10.80 -11.64
C GLY A 223 -3.37 -9.86 -12.39
N GLY A 224 -3.61 -10.18 -13.67
CA GLY A 224 -4.52 -9.41 -14.53
C GLY A 224 -5.97 -9.37 -14.03
N LEU A 225 -6.45 -10.48 -13.47
CA LEU A 225 -7.85 -10.68 -13.08
C LEU A 225 -8.07 -10.87 -11.59
N SER A 226 -7.01 -11.04 -10.80
CA SER A 226 -7.16 -11.40 -9.39
C SER A 226 -5.98 -10.95 -8.55
N TYR A 227 -6.23 -10.83 -7.25
CA TYR A 227 -5.24 -10.76 -6.20
C TYR A 227 -5.06 -12.15 -5.59
N VAL A 228 -3.83 -12.49 -5.19
CA VAL A 228 -3.54 -13.71 -4.45
C VAL A 228 -2.95 -13.32 -3.10
N LEU A 229 -3.56 -13.81 -2.02
CA LEU A 229 -3.16 -13.56 -0.65
C LEU A 229 -2.71 -14.86 0.02
N LYS A 230 -1.84 -14.76 1.03
CA LYS A 230 -1.47 -15.85 1.91
C LYS A 230 -2.42 -15.85 3.11
N GLY A 231 -3.27 -16.87 3.22
CA GLY A 231 -4.15 -17.09 4.37
C GLY A 231 -3.59 -18.18 5.29
N GLU A 232 -3.87 -18.08 6.59
CA GLU A 232 -3.60 -19.11 7.58
C GLU A 232 -4.89 -19.56 8.25
N LYS A 233 -5.08 -20.87 8.39
CA LYS A 233 -6.18 -21.45 9.16
C LYS A 233 -5.66 -22.67 9.91
N LYS A 234 -5.76 -22.64 11.24
CA LYS A 234 -5.29 -23.71 12.15
C LYS A 234 -3.82 -24.11 11.91
N GLY A 235 -2.93 -23.13 11.70
CA GLY A 235 -1.50 -23.37 11.45
C GLY A 235 -1.14 -23.85 10.04
N VAL A 236 -2.12 -24.00 9.14
CA VAL A 236 -1.90 -24.38 7.73
C VAL A 236 -2.06 -23.15 6.84
N PHE A 237 -1.15 -22.99 5.87
CA PHE A 237 -1.20 -21.90 4.90
C PHE A 237 -1.95 -22.28 3.62
N TYR A 238 -2.68 -21.31 3.10
CA TYR A 238 -3.48 -21.38 1.87
C TYR A 238 -3.20 -20.17 0.99
N ALA A 239 -3.41 -20.32 -0.31
CA ALA A 239 -3.49 -19.20 -1.23
C ALA A 239 -4.96 -18.81 -1.39
N ILE A 240 -5.30 -17.55 -1.10
CA ILE A 240 -6.65 -16.99 -1.22
C ILE A 240 -6.69 -16.10 -2.45
N LYS A 241 -7.33 -16.57 -3.52
CA LYS A 241 -7.43 -15.86 -4.80
C LYS A 241 -8.74 -15.07 -4.86
N ILE A 242 -8.65 -13.75 -4.98
CA ILE A 242 -9.80 -12.82 -5.00
C ILE A 242 -9.88 -12.17 -6.40
N PRO A 243 -10.97 -12.33 -7.15
CA PRO A 243 -11.17 -11.65 -8.44
C PRO A 243 -11.23 -10.12 -8.32
N LYS A 244 -10.63 -9.39 -9.25
CA LYS A 244 -10.61 -7.93 -9.31
C LYS A 244 -11.94 -7.38 -9.82
N ILE A 245 -12.50 -6.38 -9.14
CA ILE A 245 -13.69 -5.62 -9.61
C ILE A 245 -13.47 -5.01 -11.01
N ASN A 246 -12.28 -4.43 -11.22
CA ASN A 246 -11.89 -3.81 -12.49
C ASN A 246 -10.64 -4.55 -13.04
N PRO A 247 -10.81 -5.60 -13.86
CA PRO A 247 -9.69 -6.33 -14.42
C PRO A 247 -8.88 -5.46 -15.41
N THR A 248 -7.58 -5.70 -15.49
CA THR A 248 -6.65 -4.93 -16.36
C THR A 248 -6.20 -5.73 -17.59
N SER A 249 -6.87 -6.84 -17.91
CA SER A 249 -6.47 -7.78 -18.96
C SER A 249 -7.49 -7.86 -20.09
N PHE A 250 -7.07 -8.43 -21.22
CA PHE A 250 -7.95 -8.79 -22.34
C PHE A 250 -8.95 -9.85 -21.88
N THR A 251 -10.13 -9.41 -21.43
CA THR A 251 -11.29 -10.27 -21.14
C THR A 251 -12.46 -9.86 -22.00
N THR A 252 -13.17 -10.85 -22.54
CA THR A 252 -14.42 -10.60 -23.27
C THR A 252 -15.65 -10.61 -22.35
N LYS A 253 -15.54 -11.19 -21.16
CA LYS A 253 -16.60 -11.24 -20.14
C LYS A 253 -16.47 -10.10 -19.14
N ASN A 254 -17.60 -9.58 -18.69
CA ASN A 254 -17.63 -8.71 -17.51
C ASN A 254 -17.43 -9.55 -16.23
N ILE A 255 -17.07 -8.90 -15.13
CA ILE A 255 -16.80 -9.62 -13.87
C ILE A 255 -18.02 -10.41 -13.38
N LYS A 256 -19.24 -9.95 -13.63
CA LYS A 256 -20.45 -10.67 -13.21
C LYS A 256 -20.54 -12.04 -13.89
N GLU A 257 -20.35 -12.09 -15.21
CA GLU A 257 -20.35 -13.34 -15.98
C GLU A 257 -19.24 -14.27 -15.50
N MET A 258 -18.01 -13.75 -15.35
CA MET A 258 -16.88 -14.53 -14.85
C MET A 258 -17.15 -15.16 -13.47
N LEU A 259 -17.71 -14.38 -12.53
CA LEU A 259 -18.02 -14.86 -11.18
C LEU A 259 -19.14 -15.90 -11.20
N LEU A 260 -20.15 -15.74 -12.07
CA LEU A 260 -21.26 -16.69 -12.21
C LEU A 260 -20.79 -18.00 -12.83
N ASP A 261 -19.91 -17.98 -13.82
CA ASP A 261 -19.36 -19.19 -14.42
C ASP A 261 -18.55 -19.99 -13.40
N ILE A 262 -17.68 -19.33 -12.65
CA ILE A 262 -16.91 -19.99 -11.57
C ILE A 262 -17.85 -20.64 -10.55
N LYS A 263 -18.94 -19.95 -10.18
CA LYS A 263 -19.94 -20.50 -9.27
C LYS A 263 -20.61 -21.76 -9.86
N ASN A 264 -21.01 -21.70 -11.13
CA ASN A 264 -21.69 -22.80 -11.80
C ASN A 264 -20.78 -24.03 -11.99
N GLU A 265 -19.47 -23.80 -12.10
CA GLU A 265 -18.49 -24.86 -12.36
C GLU A 265 -17.71 -25.30 -11.12
N GLU A 266 -17.94 -24.69 -9.97
CA GLU A 266 -17.12 -24.87 -8.75
C GLU A 266 -16.93 -26.34 -8.38
N SER A 267 -18.01 -27.12 -8.40
CA SER A 267 -18.01 -28.53 -7.99
C SER A 267 -17.16 -29.37 -8.94
N VAL A 268 -17.18 -29.05 -10.23
CA VAL A 268 -16.41 -29.77 -11.25
C VAL A 268 -14.93 -29.41 -11.15
N LEU A 269 -14.60 -28.12 -11.02
CA LEU A 269 -13.22 -27.66 -10.89
C LEU A 269 -12.55 -28.22 -9.62
N VAL A 270 -13.27 -28.26 -8.50
CA VAL A 270 -12.79 -28.91 -7.26
C VAL A 270 -12.48 -30.38 -7.51
N GLN A 271 -13.42 -31.14 -8.08
CA GLN A 271 -13.22 -32.57 -8.38
C GLN A 271 -12.05 -32.81 -9.33
N ILE A 272 -11.90 -32.01 -10.39
CA ILE A 272 -10.76 -32.12 -11.32
C ILE A 272 -9.45 -31.90 -10.58
N SER A 273 -9.39 -30.90 -9.69
CA SER A 273 -8.17 -30.59 -8.92
C SER A 273 -7.75 -31.71 -7.96
N GLU A 274 -8.70 -32.55 -7.52
CA GLU A 274 -8.43 -33.69 -6.64
C GLU A 274 -7.93 -34.93 -7.37
N LYS A 275 -8.22 -35.04 -8.68
CA LYS A 275 -7.85 -36.21 -9.50
C LYS A 275 -6.36 -36.27 -9.86
N SER A 276 -5.60 -35.19 -9.65
CA SER A 276 -4.19 -35.13 -10.04
C SER A 276 -3.30 -34.47 -8.99
N ASP A 277 -2.21 -35.16 -8.66
CA ASP A 277 -1.13 -34.61 -7.85
C ASP A 277 -0.34 -33.50 -8.57
N ASN A 278 -0.58 -33.29 -9.86
CA ASN A 278 0.03 -32.24 -10.69
C ASN A 278 -0.91 -31.06 -10.97
N ILE A 279 -2.06 -30.98 -10.29
CA ILE A 279 -2.93 -29.79 -10.29
C ILE A 279 -2.91 -29.17 -8.88
N VAL A 280 -2.92 -27.84 -8.80
CA VAL A 280 -3.06 -27.11 -7.53
C VAL A 280 -4.45 -27.38 -6.97
N ARG A 281 -4.51 -27.91 -5.74
CA ARG A 281 -5.78 -28.29 -5.14
C ARG A 281 -6.65 -27.06 -4.86
N ILE A 282 -7.92 -27.16 -5.22
CA ILE A 282 -8.96 -26.23 -4.81
C ILE A 282 -9.66 -26.81 -3.58
N TYR A 283 -9.62 -26.09 -2.46
CA TYR A 283 -10.25 -26.52 -1.21
C TYR A 283 -11.67 -25.99 -1.05
N ALA A 284 -11.91 -24.75 -1.48
CA ALA A 284 -13.20 -24.11 -1.38
C ALA A 284 -13.34 -22.97 -2.39
N VAL A 285 -14.57 -22.72 -2.79
CA VAL A 285 -14.99 -21.64 -3.67
C VAL A 285 -16.07 -20.90 -2.89
N HIS A 286 -15.84 -19.61 -2.58
CA HIS A 286 -16.71 -18.81 -1.73
C HIS A 286 -17.32 -17.66 -2.54
N PHE A 287 -18.59 -17.83 -2.92
CA PHE A 287 -19.33 -16.92 -3.78
C PHE A 287 -20.75 -16.73 -3.24
N ASP A 288 -20.98 -15.58 -2.60
CA ASP A 288 -22.30 -15.19 -2.10
C ASP A 288 -22.96 -14.23 -3.10
N GLU A 289 -24.12 -14.61 -3.65
CA GLU A 289 -24.82 -13.83 -4.66
C GLU A 289 -25.19 -12.41 -4.18
N PRO A 290 -25.86 -12.24 -3.03
CA PRO A 290 -26.10 -10.93 -2.44
C PRO A 290 -24.85 -10.02 -2.39
N ASP A 291 -23.72 -10.55 -1.91
CA ASP A 291 -22.47 -9.78 -1.83
C ASP A 291 -21.98 -9.38 -3.23
N ILE A 292 -22.03 -10.28 -4.22
CA ILE A 292 -21.67 -9.97 -5.61
C ILE A 292 -22.54 -8.85 -6.16
N TYR A 293 -23.86 -8.90 -5.98
CA TYR A 293 -24.76 -7.84 -6.45
C TYR A 293 -24.50 -6.48 -5.75
N ALA A 294 -24.11 -6.48 -4.48
CA ALA A 294 -23.71 -5.26 -3.79
C ALA A 294 -22.41 -4.67 -4.39
N ILE A 295 -21.39 -5.51 -4.58
CA ILE A 295 -20.10 -5.13 -5.15
C ILE A 295 -20.27 -4.55 -6.56
N LEU A 296 -21.08 -5.20 -7.41
CA LEU A 296 -21.36 -4.73 -8.77
C LEU A 296 -22.11 -3.40 -8.82
N ARG A 297 -22.84 -3.02 -7.75
CA ARG A 297 -23.47 -1.70 -7.61
C ARG A 297 -22.53 -0.64 -7.02
N GLY A 298 -21.25 -0.96 -6.85
CA GLY A 298 -20.23 -0.05 -6.33
C GLY A 298 -20.05 -0.11 -4.81
N ASP A 299 -20.61 -1.11 -4.13
CA ASP A 299 -20.35 -1.31 -2.70
C ASP A 299 -18.96 -1.94 -2.47
N ILE A 300 -17.96 -1.07 -2.48
CA ILE A 300 -16.57 -1.43 -2.23
C ILE A 300 -16.35 -1.96 -0.81
N LEU A 301 -17.18 -1.55 0.17
CA LEU A 301 -17.04 -2.00 1.55
C LEU A 301 -17.33 -3.49 1.66
N THR A 302 -18.36 -3.95 0.94
CA THR A 302 -18.70 -5.38 0.84
C THR A 302 -17.55 -6.17 0.20
N TYR A 303 -16.96 -5.69 -0.90
CA TYR A 303 -15.79 -6.34 -1.50
C TYR A 303 -14.59 -6.46 -0.55
N ILE A 304 -14.34 -5.43 0.25
CA ILE A 304 -13.23 -5.43 1.19
C ILE A 304 -13.51 -6.36 2.38
N LYS A 305 -14.74 -6.40 2.88
CA LYS A 305 -15.12 -7.23 4.03
C LYS A 305 -15.31 -8.71 3.66
N ASN A 306 -16.05 -8.97 2.60
CA ASN A 306 -16.48 -10.30 2.15
C ASN A 306 -16.23 -10.47 0.64
N PRO A 307 -14.96 -10.49 0.19
CA PRO A 307 -14.68 -10.67 -1.23
C PRO A 307 -15.06 -12.09 -1.70
N PRO A 308 -15.57 -12.26 -2.94
CA PRO A 308 -15.62 -13.58 -3.55
C PRO A 308 -14.18 -14.12 -3.69
N HIS A 309 -13.97 -15.40 -3.39
CA HIS A 309 -12.62 -15.96 -3.41
C HIS A 309 -12.56 -17.46 -3.60
N ILE A 310 -11.40 -17.94 -4.03
CA ILE A 310 -11.06 -19.35 -4.15
C ILE A 310 -9.93 -19.66 -3.17
N VAL A 311 -10.10 -20.70 -2.36
CA VAL A 311 -9.10 -21.21 -1.43
C VAL A 311 -8.31 -22.32 -2.11
N LEU A 312 -7.01 -22.11 -2.25
CA LEU A 312 -6.09 -22.96 -2.98
C LEU A 312 -4.98 -23.50 -2.07
N GLU A 313 -4.40 -24.63 -2.47
CA GLU A 313 -3.11 -25.08 -1.95
C GLU A 313 -2.05 -23.99 -2.07
N TYR A 314 -1.34 -23.72 -0.97
CA TYR A 314 -0.27 -22.74 -0.96
C TYR A 314 1.02 -23.34 -1.53
N MET A 315 1.48 -22.77 -2.64
CA MET A 315 2.67 -23.20 -3.36
C MET A 315 3.86 -22.31 -2.98
N SER A 316 4.58 -22.68 -1.93
CA SER A 316 5.63 -21.83 -1.34
C SER A 316 6.88 -21.65 -2.20
N GLY A 317 7.05 -22.48 -3.23
CA GLY A 317 8.21 -22.48 -4.12
C GLY A 317 8.15 -21.48 -5.27
N GLY A 318 7.10 -20.66 -5.36
CA GLY A 318 6.91 -19.75 -6.49
C GLY A 318 6.55 -20.48 -7.78
N SER A 319 6.67 -19.77 -8.89
CA SER A 319 6.32 -20.21 -10.24
C SER A 319 7.55 -20.53 -11.09
N ALA A 320 7.40 -21.26 -12.19
CA ALA A 320 8.46 -21.49 -13.16
C ALA A 320 8.95 -20.19 -13.83
N ASN A 321 8.18 -19.10 -13.76
CA ASN A 321 8.61 -17.80 -14.23
C ASN A 321 9.70 -17.17 -13.33
N ASP A 322 9.79 -17.59 -12.07
CA ASP A 322 10.73 -17.02 -11.08
C ASP A 322 12.14 -17.63 -11.18
N TYR A 323 12.33 -18.59 -12.08
CA TYR A 323 13.58 -19.33 -12.25
C TYR A 323 14.15 -19.15 -13.66
N ASP A 324 15.47 -19.04 -13.75
CA ASP A 324 16.19 -19.06 -15.02
C ASP A 324 16.62 -20.49 -15.38
N PHE A 325 15.94 -21.05 -16.37
CA PHE A 325 16.24 -22.38 -16.92
C PHE A 325 17.02 -22.36 -18.24
N THR A 326 17.48 -21.19 -18.69
CA THR A 326 18.15 -21.05 -20.00
C THR A 326 19.50 -21.76 -20.06
N ASN A 327 20.13 -21.99 -18.90
CA ASN A 327 21.37 -22.75 -18.82
C ASN A 327 21.09 -24.24 -19.14
N PRO A 328 21.85 -24.87 -20.09
CA PRO A 328 21.64 -26.26 -20.50
C PRO A 328 21.56 -27.30 -19.39
N ARG A 329 22.18 -27.05 -18.23
CA ARG A 329 22.12 -27.96 -17.07
C ARG A 329 20.70 -28.15 -16.52
N TRP A 330 19.79 -27.22 -16.78
CA TRP A 330 18.40 -27.28 -16.34
C TRP A 330 17.46 -28.02 -17.30
N ARG A 331 17.91 -28.44 -18.49
CA ARG A 331 17.03 -29.05 -19.51
C ARG A 331 16.24 -30.24 -19.00
N LYS A 332 16.89 -31.18 -18.29
CA LYS A 332 16.19 -32.33 -17.71
C LYS A 332 15.13 -31.94 -16.68
N VAL A 333 15.37 -30.86 -15.92
CA VAL A 333 14.38 -30.30 -14.99
C VAL A 333 13.18 -29.76 -15.78
N VAL A 334 13.42 -28.98 -16.84
CA VAL A 334 12.37 -28.47 -17.73
C VAL A 334 11.58 -29.62 -18.35
N TYR A 335 12.23 -30.65 -18.90
CA TYR A 335 11.54 -31.79 -19.49
C TYR A 335 10.65 -32.52 -18.48
N LEU A 336 11.14 -32.73 -17.26
CA LEU A 336 10.33 -33.33 -16.20
C LEU A 336 9.14 -32.44 -15.83
N ILE A 337 9.33 -31.12 -15.73
CA ILE A 337 8.24 -30.16 -15.51
C ILE A 337 7.18 -30.30 -16.60
N ILE A 338 7.58 -30.25 -17.88
CA ILE A 338 6.65 -30.33 -19.01
C ILE A 338 5.90 -31.67 -19.04
N ALA A 339 6.58 -32.78 -18.76
CA ALA A 339 5.92 -34.09 -18.64
C ALA A 339 4.87 -34.08 -17.50
N LYS A 340 5.20 -33.55 -16.32
CA LYS A 340 4.25 -33.46 -15.20
C LYS A 340 3.05 -32.56 -15.51
N ILE A 341 3.27 -31.45 -16.22
CA ILE A 341 2.19 -30.56 -16.65
C ILE A 341 1.33 -31.19 -17.75
N ALA A 342 1.92 -31.96 -18.66
CA ALA A 342 1.15 -32.77 -19.62
C ALA A 342 0.23 -33.77 -18.89
N SER A 343 0.70 -34.41 -17.82
CA SER A 343 -0.15 -35.30 -17.00
C SER A 343 -1.30 -34.54 -16.32
N ALA A 344 -1.08 -33.30 -15.88
CA ALA A 344 -2.15 -32.44 -15.36
C ALA A 344 -3.20 -32.11 -16.44
N LEU A 345 -2.73 -31.71 -17.63
CA LEU A 345 -3.60 -31.40 -18.77
C LEU A 345 -4.40 -32.60 -19.23
N GLU A 346 -3.82 -33.81 -19.21
CA GLU A 346 -4.54 -35.05 -19.54
C GLU A 346 -5.76 -35.26 -18.64
N VAL A 347 -5.62 -35.00 -17.34
CA VAL A 347 -6.74 -35.07 -16.40
C VAL A 347 -7.80 -34.00 -16.72
N ILE A 348 -7.39 -32.77 -17.03
CA ILE A 348 -8.32 -31.69 -17.40
C ILE A 348 -9.09 -32.03 -18.69
N HIS A 349 -8.37 -32.44 -19.73
CA HIS A 349 -8.92 -32.78 -21.05
C HIS A 349 -9.89 -33.97 -20.97
N ASN A 350 -9.55 -35.00 -20.19
CA ASN A 350 -10.41 -36.16 -19.98
C ASN A 350 -11.71 -35.84 -19.22
N ASN A 351 -11.79 -34.69 -18.54
CA ASN A 351 -13.02 -34.21 -17.92
C ASN A 351 -13.80 -33.22 -18.82
N GLY A 352 -13.39 -33.03 -20.08
CA GLY A 352 -14.10 -32.18 -21.04
C GLY A 352 -13.79 -30.68 -20.93
N TYR A 353 -12.66 -30.32 -20.31
CA TYR A 353 -12.20 -28.94 -20.15
C TYR A 353 -10.90 -28.68 -20.89
N VAL A 354 -10.66 -27.42 -21.21
CA VAL A 354 -9.38 -26.86 -21.66
C VAL A 354 -8.91 -25.90 -20.58
N HIS A 355 -7.63 -25.94 -20.20
CA HIS A 355 -7.10 -25.04 -19.17
C HIS A 355 -7.04 -23.58 -19.66
N SER A 356 -6.68 -23.36 -20.92
CA SER A 356 -6.64 -22.07 -21.62
C SER A 356 -5.74 -20.98 -21.01
N ASP A 357 -4.80 -21.32 -20.12
CA ASP A 357 -3.81 -20.34 -19.63
C ASP A 357 -2.51 -21.00 -19.17
N VAL A 358 -2.03 -21.99 -19.93
CA VAL A 358 -0.75 -22.67 -19.65
C VAL A 358 0.40 -21.72 -19.96
N LYS A 359 1.13 -21.32 -18.92
CA LYS A 359 2.30 -20.42 -19.00
C LYS A 359 3.22 -20.61 -17.79
N PRO A 360 4.48 -20.14 -17.82
CA PRO A 360 5.41 -20.26 -16.70
C PRO A 360 4.86 -19.79 -15.34
N HIS A 361 4.05 -18.72 -15.34
CA HIS A 361 3.44 -18.17 -14.12
C HIS A 361 2.45 -19.12 -13.44
N ASN A 362 1.82 -20.02 -14.20
CA ASN A 362 0.82 -20.95 -13.70
C ASN A 362 1.42 -22.34 -13.40
N ILE A 363 2.72 -22.53 -13.59
CA ILE A 363 3.44 -23.75 -13.20
C ILE A 363 4.11 -23.47 -11.84
N LEU A 364 3.56 -24.02 -10.76
CA LEU A 364 3.97 -23.69 -9.39
C LEU A 364 4.69 -24.86 -8.69
N PHE A 365 5.52 -24.53 -7.70
CA PHE A 365 6.27 -25.52 -6.91
C PHE A 365 5.87 -25.51 -5.43
N THR A 366 5.79 -26.69 -4.81
CA THR A 366 5.46 -26.79 -3.37
C THR A 366 6.53 -26.20 -2.47
N SER A 367 7.77 -26.13 -2.94
CA SER A 367 8.93 -25.55 -2.25
C SER A 367 9.94 -25.02 -3.28
N THR A 368 10.80 -24.08 -2.87
CA THR A 368 11.81 -23.47 -3.74
C THR A 368 12.73 -24.53 -4.35
N LEU A 369 13.04 -24.39 -5.65
CA LEU A 369 14.00 -25.29 -6.30
C LEU A 369 15.42 -25.04 -5.75
N PRO A 370 16.18 -26.11 -5.45
CA PRO A 370 17.60 -26.01 -5.12
C PRO A 370 18.38 -25.26 -6.20
N LYS A 371 19.47 -24.59 -5.84
CA LYS A 371 20.30 -23.86 -6.81
C LYS A 371 20.99 -24.76 -7.85
N LYS A 372 21.18 -26.04 -7.53
CA LYS A 372 21.80 -27.02 -8.44
C LYS A 372 20.72 -27.84 -9.15
N SER A 373 20.86 -27.94 -10.47
CA SER A 373 19.94 -28.68 -11.35
C SER A 373 19.78 -30.14 -10.97
N GLU A 374 20.84 -30.81 -10.54
CA GLU A 374 20.82 -32.24 -10.19
C GLU A 374 20.02 -32.48 -8.91
N GLU A 375 20.15 -31.58 -7.93
CA GLU A 375 19.40 -31.62 -6.67
C GLU A 375 17.92 -31.30 -6.91
N ALA A 376 17.63 -30.31 -7.76
CA ALA A 376 16.28 -29.97 -8.17
C ALA A 376 15.60 -31.13 -8.91
N LEU A 377 16.29 -31.73 -9.89
CA LEU A 377 15.81 -32.90 -10.63
C LEU A 377 15.53 -34.07 -9.67
N LYS A 378 16.46 -34.38 -8.78
CA LYS A 378 16.28 -35.44 -7.77
C LYS A 378 15.08 -35.16 -6.86
N GLY A 379 14.89 -33.90 -6.44
CA GLY A 379 13.76 -33.47 -5.61
C GLY A 379 12.40 -33.61 -6.30
N LEU A 380 12.33 -33.30 -7.59
CA LEU A 380 11.13 -33.49 -8.41
C LEU A 380 10.84 -34.98 -8.65
N LEU A 381 11.86 -35.78 -8.93
CA LEU A 381 11.73 -37.21 -9.22
C LEU A 381 11.21 -38.02 -8.04
N ASN A 382 11.68 -37.72 -6.82
CA ASN A 382 11.23 -38.43 -5.61
C ASN A 382 10.05 -37.76 -4.89
N GLY A 383 9.47 -36.72 -5.48
CA GLY A 383 8.28 -36.04 -4.95
C GLY A 383 8.52 -35.18 -3.71
N ARG A 384 9.77 -34.95 -3.28
CA ARG A 384 10.09 -33.95 -2.22
C ARG A 384 9.68 -32.54 -2.63
N ILE A 385 9.78 -32.25 -3.93
CA ILE A 385 9.25 -31.04 -4.55
C ILE A 385 8.21 -31.50 -5.57
N LYS A 386 6.98 -30.98 -5.49
CA LYS A 386 5.97 -31.23 -6.51
C LYS A 386 5.83 -30.00 -7.38
N VAL A 387 5.67 -30.23 -8.69
CA VAL A 387 5.27 -29.22 -9.66
C VAL A 387 3.80 -29.41 -9.99
N LYS A 388 3.03 -28.32 -9.99
CA LYS A 388 1.59 -28.35 -10.19
C LYS A 388 1.15 -27.21 -11.11
N LEU A 389 0.16 -27.50 -11.95
CA LEU A 389 -0.54 -26.51 -12.77
C LEU A 389 -1.61 -25.82 -11.91
N SER A 390 -1.55 -24.50 -11.85
CA SER A 390 -2.49 -23.62 -11.15
C SER A 390 -3.42 -22.93 -12.14
N ASP A 391 -4.38 -22.16 -11.62
CA ASP A 391 -5.29 -21.31 -12.38
C ASP A 391 -6.40 -22.04 -13.13
N LEU A 392 -6.87 -23.15 -12.57
CA LEU A 392 -8.00 -23.92 -13.10
C LEU A 392 -9.33 -23.13 -13.16
N GLY A 393 -9.44 -22.01 -12.44
CA GLY A 393 -10.58 -21.08 -12.57
C GLY A 393 -10.65 -20.37 -13.93
N SER A 394 -9.61 -20.49 -14.76
CA SER A 394 -9.57 -20.02 -16.14
C SER A 394 -10.01 -21.10 -17.13
N ALA A 395 -10.26 -22.34 -16.66
CA ALA A 395 -10.63 -23.45 -17.52
C ALA A 395 -12.01 -23.24 -18.15
N VAL A 396 -12.17 -23.77 -19.36
CA VAL A 396 -13.37 -23.61 -20.17
C VAL A 396 -13.77 -24.97 -20.72
N LYS A 397 -15.07 -25.25 -20.82
CA LYS A 397 -15.53 -26.48 -21.49
C LYS A 397 -15.10 -26.49 -22.95
N VAL A 398 -14.70 -27.67 -23.42
CA VAL A 398 -14.31 -27.87 -24.82
C VAL A 398 -15.44 -27.41 -25.74
N GLY A 399 -15.10 -26.60 -26.75
CA GLY A 399 -16.04 -26.06 -27.72
C GLY A 399 -16.67 -24.72 -27.36
N GLU A 400 -16.56 -24.25 -26.10
CA GLU A 400 -17.10 -22.96 -25.70
C GLU A 400 -16.18 -21.79 -26.07
N LYS A 401 -16.60 -20.57 -25.72
CA LYS A 401 -15.81 -19.35 -25.92
C LYS A 401 -14.80 -19.20 -24.78
N ALA A 402 -13.52 -19.10 -25.13
CA ALA A 402 -12.52 -18.63 -24.20
C ALA A 402 -12.81 -17.19 -23.78
N PHE A 403 -12.51 -16.83 -22.53
CA PHE A 403 -12.73 -15.47 -22.03
C PHE A 403 -11.48 -14.82 -21.45
N GLN A 404 -10.42 -15.60 -21.29
CA GLN A 404 -9.10 -15.19 -20.83
C GLN A 404 -8.06 -15.80 -21.74
N LEU A 405 -7.01 -15.03 -22.03
CA LEU A 405 -5.79 -15.56 -22.62
C LEU A 405 -4.59 -14.71 -22.25
N THR A 406 -3.41 -15.30 -22.41
CA THR A 406 -2.14 -14.58 -22.38
C THR A 406 -1.57 -14.56 -23.80
N PRO A 407 -1.56 -13.41 -24.51
CA PRO A 407 -1.22 -13.33 -25.93
C PRO A 407 0.11 -14.00 -26.30
N GLU A 408 1.11 -13.96 -25.42
CA GLU A 408 2.43 -14.57 -25.61
C GLU A 408 2.43 -16.09 -25.71
N TYR A 409 1.40 -16.75 -25.17
CA TYR A 409 1.28 -18.21 -25.11
C TYR A 409 0.03 -18.75 -25.84
N ALA A 410 -0.82 -17.86 -26.35
CA ALA A 410 -2.04 -18.24 -27.05
C ALA A 410 -1.79 -18.57 -28.53
N SER A 411 -2.45 -19.62 -29.01
CA SER A 411 -2.55 -19.93 -30.44
C SER A 411 -3.51 -18.95 -31.13
N ILE A 412 -3.43 -18.84 -32.45
CA ILE A 412 -4.38 -18.05 -33.25
C ILE A 412 -5.80 -18.61 -33.09
N GLU A 413 -5.94 -19.94 -33.03
CA GLU A 413 -7.22 -20.63 -32.86
C GLU A 413 -7.85 -20.31 -31.50
N HIS A 414 -7.04 -20.25 -30.45
CA HIS A 414 -7.47 -19.81 -29.12
C HIS A 414 -7.94 -18.35 -29.17
N VAL A 415 -7.19 -17.43 -29.80
CA VAL A 415 -7.63 -16.04 -29.95
C VAL A 415 -8.97 -15.95 -30.67
N LYS A 416 -9.16 -16.70 -31.77
CA LYS A 416 -10.44 -16.79 -32.49
C LYS A 416 -11.57 -17.31 -31.61
N SER A 417 -11.29 -18.30 -30.78
CA SER A 417 -12.30 -18.93 -29.91
C SER A 417 -12.93 -17.95 -28.92
N THR A 418 -12.26 -16.83 -28.61
CA THR A 418 -12.82 -15.80 -27.73
C THR A 418 -14.10 -15.16 -28.25
N VAL A 419 -14.28 -15.15 -29.58
CA VAL A 419 -15.47 -14.63 -30.26
C VAL A 419 -16.32 -15.75 -30.84
N LEU A 420 -15.68 -16.73 -31.49
CA LEU A 420 -16.35 -17.77 -32.27
C LEU A 420 -16.71 -19.03 -31.46
N GLY A 421 -16.09 -19.22 -30.30
CA GLY A 421 -16.11 -20.51 -29.61
C GLY A 421 -15.17 -21.52 -30.27
N GLY A 422 -15.24 -22.78 -29.83
CA GLY A 422 -14.41 -23.84 -30.39
C GLY A 422 -13.05 -24.01 -29.70
N ILE A 423 -12.87 -23.52 -28.47
CA ILE A 423 -11.64 -23.77 -27.71
C ILE A 423 -11.41 -25.28 -27.58
N SER A 424 -10.17 -25.74 -27.75
CA SER A 424 -9.87 -27.17 -27.85
C SER A 424 -8.66 -27.58 -27.00
N PRO A 425 -8.53 -28.87 -26.64
CA PRO A 425 -7.33 -29.40 -25.98
C PRO A 425 -6.03 -29.09 -26.74
N SER A 426 -6.10 -28.95 -28.06
CA SER A 426 -4.94 -28.61 -28.89
C SER A 426 -4.38 -27.22 -28.60
N ASP A 427 -5.18 -26.32 -28.04
CA ASP A 427 -4.75 -24.97 -27.66
C ASP A 427 -3.87 -24.99 -26.41
N ASP A 428 -4.16 -25.88 -25.45
CA ASP A 428 -3.25 -26.12 -24.32
C ASP A 428 -1.93 -26.74 -24.77
N ILE A 429 -1.93 -27.59 -25.80
CA ILE A 429 -0.69 -28.16 -26.37
C ILE A 429 0.18 -27.06 -26.96
N TYR A 430 -0.42 -26.10 -27.68
CA TYR A 430 0.29 -24.93 -28.17
C TYR A 430 0.89 -24.13 -27.02
N SER A 431 0.08 -23.81 -26.01
CA SER A 431 0.52 -23.02 -24.86
C SER A 431 1.62 -23.73 -24.05
N LEU A 432 1.57 -25.06 -23.92
CA LEU A 432 2.65 -25.85 -23.32
C LEU A 432 3.92 -25.85 -24.18
N GLY A 433 3.79 -25.86 -25.51
CA GLY A 433 4.92 -25.74 -26.43
C GLY A 433 5.59 -24.37 -26.36
N ALA A 434 4.80 -23.29 -26.38
CA ALA A 434 5.27 -21.93 -26.19
C ALA A 434 5.92 -21.73 -24.80
N THR A 435 5.35 -22.34 -23.78
CA THR A 435 5.92 -22.39 -22.42
C THR A 435 7.27 -23.09 -22.41
N THR A 436 7.37 -24.26 -23.06
CA THR A 436 8.64 -25.00 -23.18
C THR A 436 9.71 -24.17 -23.88
N PHE A 437 9.35 -23.52 -25.00
CA PHE A 437 10.24 -22.61 -25.71
C PHE A 437 10.74 -21.48 -24.80
N LYS A 438 9.83 -20.85 -24.04
CA LYS A 438 10.18 -19.77 -23.10
C LYS A 438 11.12 -20.23 -22.00
N LEU A 439 10.88 -21.39 -21.38
CA LEU A 439 11.73 -21.91 -20.31
C LEU A 439 13.13 -22.26 -20.81
N LEU A 440 13.25 -22.84 -22.01
CA LEU A 440 14.55 -23.26 -22.56
C LEU A 440 15.37 -22.11 -23.14
N THR A 441 14.73 -21.04 -23.63
CA THR A 441 15.41 -19.98 -24.41
C THR A 441 15.36 -18.61 -23.76
N GLY A 442 14.45 -18.40 -22.79
CA GLY A 442 14.16 -17.10 -22.21
C GLY A 442 13.38 -16.15 -23.14
N LYS A 443 13.07 -16.56 -24.37
CA LYS A 443 12.37 -15.75 -25.39
C LYS A 443 10.89 -16.12 -25.50
N VAL A 444 10.07 -15.19 -25.96
CA VAL A 444 8.65 -15.43 -26.27
C VAL A 444 8.56 -15.96 -27.70
N LEU A 445 7.74 -16.99 -27.92
CA LEU A 445 7.61 -17.63 -29.23
C LEU A 445 6.76 -16.80 -30.20
N ASN A 446 5.62 -16.27 -29.74
CA ASN A 446 4.78 -15.41 -30.56
C ASN A 446 5.54 -14.12 -30.88
N SER A 447 5.64 -13.80 -32.17
CA SER A 447 6.42 -12.66 -32.65
C SER A 447 5.76 -11.33 -32.25
N PRO A 448 6.52 -10.22 -32.16
CA PRO A 448 5.93 -8.89 -31.94
C PRO A 448 4.82 -8.56 -32.94
N GLN A 449 4.97 -8.97 -34.21
CA GLN A 449 3.97 -8.78 -35.25
C GLN A 449 2.67 -9.55 -34.95
N MET A 450 2.78 -10.80 -34.53
CA MET A 450 1.61 -11.60 -34.14
C MET A 450 0.90 -11.00 -32.91
N LEU A 451 1.66 -10.54 -31.91
CA LEU A 451 1.11 -9.91 -30.71
C LEU A 451 0.41 -8.58 -31.03
N GLN A 452 0.98 -7.79 -31.96
CA GLN A 452 0.34 -6.58 -32.45
C GLN A 452 -1.00 -6.90 -33.12
N VAL A 453 -1.05 -7.91 -33.99
CA VAL A 453 -2.29 -8.33 -34.65
C VAL A 453 -3.34 -8.84 -33.63
N TYR A 454 -2.91 -9.50 -32.56
CA TYR A 454 -3.83 -9.88 -31.48
C TYR A 454 -4.44 -8.65 -30.79
N ASN A 455 -3.64 -7.61 -30.53
CA ASN A 455 -4.15 -6.35 -29.95
C ASN A 455 -5.12 -5.64 -30.91
N ASP A 456 -4.82 -5.60 -32.20
CA ASP A 456 -5.68 -5.02 -33.22
C ASP A 456 -6.99 -5.80 -33.35
N PHE A 457 -6.93 -7.13 -33.25
CA PHE A 457 -8.10 -7.99 -33.18
C PHE A 457 -8.97 -7.65 -31.97
N PHE A 458 -8.42 -7.52 -30.77
CA PHE A 458 -9.24 -7.17 -29.60
C PHE A 458 -9.84 -5.76 -29.67
N SER A 459 -9.22 -4.87 -30.44
CA SER A 459 -9.74 -3.51 -30.66
C SER A 459 -10.86 -3.46 -31.71
N THR A 460 -10.90 -4.42 -32.64
CA THR A 460 -11.80 -4.38 -33.82
C THR A 460 -12.77 -5.55 -33.90
N LEU A 461 -12.49 -6.64 -33.17
CA LEU A 461 -13.10 -7.96 -33.27
C LEU A 461 -13.10 -8.54 -34.71
N ASN A 462 -12.22 -8.05 -35.57
CA ASN A 462 -12.14 -8.49 -36.96
C ASN A 462 -11.34 -9.79 -37.08
N VAL A 463 -12.04 -10.92 -37.16
CA VAL A 463 -11.43 -12.27 -37.27
C VAL A 463 -10.56 -12.44 -38.52
N SER A 464 -10.77 -11.66 -39.59
CA SER A 464 -9.96 -11.77 -40.81
C SER A 464 -8.49 -11.38 -40.61
N LEU A 465 -8.19 -10.63 -39.53
CA LEU A 465 -6.81 -10.31 -39.13
C LEU A 465 -6.03 -11.56 -38.67
N LEU A 466 -6.73 -12.57 -38.15
CA LEU A 466 -6.14 -13.77 -37.55
C LEU A 466 -5.82 -14.85 -38.62
N ASP A 467 -4.97 -14.50 -39.59
CA ASP A 467 -4.50 -15.42 -40.63
C ASP A 467 -3.41 -16.37 -40.09
N SER A 468 -3.53 -17.66 -40.42
CA SER A 468 -2.53 -18.69 -40.15
C SER A 468 -1.11 -18.35 -40.63
N LYS A 469 -0.94 -17.51 -41.65
CA LYS A 469 0.35 -17.02 -42.13
C LYS A 469 1.13 -16.28 -41.04
N LEU A 470 0.47 -15.73 -40.02
CA LEU A 470 1.17 -15.11 -38.89
C LEU A 470 2.13 -16.10 -38.21
N TYR A 471 1.86 -17.40 -38.22
CA TYR A 471 2.75 -18.41 -37.64
C TYR A 471 4.14 -18.46 -38.31
N THR A 472 4.29 -17.98 -39.56
CA THR A 472 5.58 -17.93 -40.26
C THR A 472 6.48 -16.81 -39.75
N THR A 473 5.95 -15.85 -38.99
CA THR A 473 6.72 -14.73 -38.42
C THR A 473 7.52 -15.11 -37.18
N ARG A 474 7.36 -16.35 -36.67
CA ARG A 474 8.02 -16.82 -35.45
C ARG A 474 9.49 -17.18 -35.73
N ASP A 475 10.36 -16.88 -34.77
CA ASP A 475 11.77 -17.20 -34.85
C ASP A 475 12.13 -18.40 -33.96
N PHE A 476 12.53 -19.50 -34.60
CA PHE A 476 12.99 -20.71 -33.91
C PHE A 476 14.52 -20.80 -33.80
N THR A 477 15.27 -19.80 -34.27
CA THR A 477 16.74 -19.69 -34.10
C THR A 477 17.19 -19.90 -32.66
N PRO A 478 16.48 -19.42 -31.61
CA PRO A 478 16.88 -19.68 -30.23
C PRO A 478 16.93 -21.17 -29.83
N LEU A 479 16.25 -22.06 -30.57
CA LEU A 479 16.31 -23.51 -30.34
C LEU A 479 17.55 -24.18 -30.93
N ARG A 480 18.42 -23.47 -31.69
CA ARG A 480 19.62 -24.07 -32.32
C ARG A 480 20.54 -24.79 -31.34
N ASN A 481 20.56 -24.35 -30.07
CA ASN A 481 21.38 -24.96 -29.03
C ASN A 481 20.67 -26.09 -28.28
N VAL A 482 19.38 -26.31 -28.53
CA VAL A 482 18.57 -27.42 -27.98
C VAL A 482 18.73 -28.65 -28.87
N GLU A 483 18.61 -29.83 -28.27
CA GLU A 483 18.65 -31.12 -28.94
C GLU A 483 17.68 -31.14 -30.14
N PRO A 484 18.13 -31.56 -31.35
CA PRO A 484 17.35 -31.38 -32.58
C PRO A 484 15.94 -31.99 -32.53
N ASP A 485 15.79 -33.15 -31.90
CA ASP A 485 14.51 -33.82 -31.76
C ASP A 485 13.57 -33.10 -30.79
N VAL A 486 14.09 -32.55 -29.68
CA VAL A 486 13.34 -31.69 -28.76
C VAL A 486 12.91 -30.41 -29.45
N ALA A 487 13.81 -29.76 -30.20
CA ALA A 487 13.49 -28.57 -30.97
C ALA A 487 12.37 -28.84 -31.99
N ASN A 488 12.47 -29.94 -32.74
CA ASN A 488 11.45 -30.36 -33.71
C ASN A 488 10.11 -30.67 -33.02
N PHE A 489 10.13 -31.28 -31.84
CA PHE A 489 8.89 -31.58 -31.10
C PHE A 489 8.22 -30.30 -30.58
N ILE A 490 8.99 -29.30 -30.11
CA ILE A 490 8.45 -27.98 -29.74
C ILE A 490 7.82 -27.28 -30.95
N ILE A 491 8.45 -27.36 -32.12
CA ILE A 491 7.89 -26.85 -33.39
C ILE A 491 6.59 -27.57 -33.72
N TYR A 492 6.54 -28.90 -33.52
CA TYR A 492 5.33 -29.69 -33.77
C TYR A 492 4.19 -29.37 -32.79
N MET A 493 4.48 -29.18 -31.50
CA MET A 493 3.50 -28.73 -30.50
C MET A 493 2.90 -27.36 -30.84
N THR A 494 3.66 -26.52 -31.53
CA THR A 494 3.29 -25.13 -31.85
C THR A 494 2.96 -24.96 -33.33
N SER A 495 2.69 -26.04 -34.06
CA SER A 495 2.27 -25.97 -35.46
C SER A 495 0.87 -25.37 -35.63
N PRO A 496 0.57 -24.75 -36.78
CA PRO A 496 -0.82 -24.49 -37.18
C PRO A 496 -1.56 -25.81 -37.41
N GLY A 497 -2.81 -25.91 -36.94
CA GLY A 497 -3.65 -27.08 -37.15
C GLY A 497 -3.28 -28.27 -36.26
N LYS A 498 -2.78 -29.38 -36.85
CA LYS A 498 -2.62 -30.66 -36.12
C LYS A 498 -1.37 -30.64 -35.25
N ARG A 499 -1.59 -30.74 -33.93
CA ARG A 499 -0.60 -30.85 -32.85
C ARG A 499 -0.62 -32.26 -32.26
N PRO A 500 0.45 -32.70 -31.56
CA PRO A 500 0.41 -33.95 -30.79
C PRO A 500 -0.69 -33.89 -29.73
N ASN A 501 -1.20 -35.05 -29.33
CA ASN A 501 -2.05 -35.14 -28.15
C ASN A 501 -1.23 -35.05 -26.86
N VAL A 502 -1.90 -34.80 -25.74
CA VAL A 502 -1.24 -34.61 -24.44
C VAL A 502 -0.44 -35.82 -23.97
N SER A 503 -0.91 -37.04 -24.26
CA SER A 503 -0.20 -38.28 -23.90
C SER A 503 1.10 -38.46 -24.71
N GLU A 504 1.12 -38.03 -25.97
CA GLU A 504 2.34 -37.99 -26.79
C GLU A 504 3.36 -37.00 -26.22
N VAL A 505 2.90 -35.82 -25.79
CA VAL A 505 3.76 -34.83 -25.12
C VAL A 505 4.36 -35.39 -23.83
N PHE A 506 3.53 -36.03 -22.99
CA PHE A 506 4.00 -36.69 -21.77
C PHE A 506 5.11 -37.70 -22.09
N ARG A 507 4.85 -38.66 -22.98
CA ARG A 507 5.80 -39.74 -23.32
C ARG A 507 7.10 -39.18 -23.87
N PHE A 508 7.03 -38.20 -24.77
CA PHE A 508 8.21 -37.60 -25.39
C PHE A 508 9.12 -36.93 -24.36
N PHE A 509 8.59 -36.02 -23.52
CA PHE A 509 9.43 -35.32 -22.55
C PHE A 509 9.87 -36.23 -21.40
N TYR A 510 9.05 -37.20 -21.00
CA TYR A 510 9.41 -38.18 -19.99
C TYR A 510 10.63 -39.01 -20.43
N SER A 511 10.67 -39.44 -21.70
CA SER A 511 11.82 -40.17 -22.27
C SER A 511 13.07 -39.32 -22.51
N LYS A 512 13.04 -38.00 -22.23
CA LYS A 512 14.23 -37.14 -22.23
C LYS A 512 14.86 -37.00 -20.84
N VAL A 513 14.13 -37.39 -19.81
CA VAL A 513 14.60 -37.38 -18.42
C VAL A 513 15.39 -38.65 -18.12
N PHE A 514 14.79 -39.79 -18.46
CA PHE A 514 15.31 -41.16 -18.34
C PHE A 514 15.87 -41.63 -19.67
#